data_AF-A0A937GQS6-F1
#
_entry.id   AF-A0A937GQS6-F1
#
_cell.length_a   1.000
_cell.length_b   1.000
_cell.length_c   1.000
_cell.angle_alpha   90.00
_cell.angle_beta   90.00
_cell.angle_gamma   90.00
#
_symmetry.space_group_name_H-M   'P 1'
#
loop_
_entity.id
_entity.type
_entity.pdbx_description
1 polymer ?
#
loop_
_entity_poly.entity_id
_entity_poly.type
_entity_poly.pdbx_seq_one_letter_code
_entity_poly.pdbx_strand_id
1 'polypeptide(L)'
;MHRIVKIALVALGVLSAGLWYMLPGSEVPPSEAIQSGAMSGMFSVMWLLLAIATVSSLIFGVSKMLTAPGGMMKVVKTLVAALVLTGIGYGLASGEQEVVDAVSSERGLETTVGTVKTIGTLLNVFFGMVVIAIVLMIVPGVKKVLGR
;
A
#
# COMPACT_ATOMS: atom_id res chain seq x y z
N MET A 1 7.26 2.33 -24.65
CA MET A 1 6.92 3.22 -23.51
C MET A 1 6.32 4.51 -24.06
N HIS A 2 5.00 4.58 -24.06
CA HIS A 2 4.22 5.55 -24.85
C HIS A 2 4.41 6.97 -24.31
N ARG A 3 4.77 7.92 -25.19
CA ARG A 3 5.08 9.32 -24.82
C ARG A 3 3.98 9.96 -23.94
N ILE A 4 2.73 9.58 -24.18
CA ILE A 4 1.55 10.04 -23.44
C ILE A 4 1.61 9.66 -21.95
N VAL A 5 1.98 8.41 -21.63
CA VAL A 5 2.05 7.94 -20.24
C VAL A 5 3.15 8.68 -19.47
N LYS A 6 4.29 8.94 -20.13
CA LYS A 6 5.37 9.72 -19.51
C LYS A 6 4.92 11.15 -19.19
N ILE A 7 4.24 11.81 -20.12
CA ILE A 7 3.75 13.17 -19.93
C ILE A 7 2.71 13.21 -18.80
N ALA A 8 1.79 12.25 -18.77
CA ALA A 8 0.79 12.14 -17.70
C ALA A 8 1.44 11.95 -16.32
N LEU A 9 2.46 11.10 -16.20
CA LEU A 9 3.18 10.88 -14.95
C LEU A 9 3.94 12.13 -14.49
N VAL A 10 4.58 12.85 -15.41
CA VAL A 10 5.26 14.12 -15.10
C VAL A 10 4.25 15.16 -14.62
N ALA A 11 3.11 15.30 -15.31
CA ALA A 11 2.05 16.22 -14.92
C ALA A 11 1.49 15.88 -13.53
N LEU A 12 1.23 14.61 -13.24
CA LEU A 12 0.80 14.16 -11.92
C LEU A 12 1.85 14.43 -10.85
N GLY A 13 3.13 14.19 -11.14
CA GLY A 13 4.22 14.48 -10.21
C GLY A 13 4.31 15.97 -9.86
N VAL A 14 4.21 16.86 -10.86
CA VAL A 14 4.21 18.32 -10.66
C VAL A 14 2.97 18.76 -9.87
N LEU A 15 1.78 18.24 -10.20
CA LEU A 15 0.54 18.52 -9.47
C LEU A 15 0.63 18.08 -8.02
N SER A 16 1.12 16.86 -7.75
CA SER A 16 1.30 16.36 -6.39
C SER A 16 2.31 17.18 -5.59
N ALA A 17 3.43 17.57 -6.20
CA ALA A 17 4.41 18.43 -5.53
C ALA A 17 3.84 19.83 -5.22
N GLY A 18 3.06 20.39 -6.14
CA GLY A 18 2.36 21.66 -5.91
C GLY A 18 1.35 21.58 -4.77
N LEU A 19 0.51 20.55 -4.76
CA LEU A 19 -0.46 20.32 -3.68
C LEU A 19 0.22 20.08 -2.33
N TRP A 20 1.39 19.42 -2.32
CA TRP A 20 2.15 19.18 -1.10
C TRP A 20 2.66 20.49 -0.48
N TYR A 21 3.17 21.41 -1.29
CA TYR A 21 3.61 22.72 -0.79
C TYR A 21 2.46 23.56 -0.23
N MET A 22 1.23 23.29 -0.68
CA MET A 22 0.01 23.98 -0.23
C MET A 22 -0.65 23.31 0.98
N LEU A 23 -0.06 22.25 1.56
CA LEU A 23 -0.61 21.62 2.75
C LEU A 23 -0.59 22.56 3.96
N PRO A 24 -1.61 22.49 4.84
CA PRO A 24 -1.59 23.20 6.12
C PRO A 24 -0.39 22.77 6.96
N GLY A 25 0.24 23.75 7.64
CA GLY A 25 1.34 23.50 8.58
C GLY A 25 0.86 22.78 9.85
N SER A 26 1.82 22.29 10.65
CA SER A 26 1.58 21.54 11.90
C SER A 26 0.81 22.29 12.98
N GLU A 27 0.77 23.62 12.87
CA GLU A 27 0.11 24.52 13.83
C GLU A 27 -1.41 24.60 13.63
N VAL A 28 -1.94 24.08 12.51
CA VAL A 28 -3.38 24.08 12.23
C VAL A 28 -4.02 22.84 12.88
N PRO A 29 -5.13 22.99 13.62
CA PRO A 29 -5.85 21.85 14.21
C PRO A 29 -6.17 20.77 13.16
N PRO A 30 -6.04 19.47 13.47
CA PRO A 30 -6.29 18.39 12.52
C PRO A 30 -7.68 18.43 11.87
N SER A 31 -8.71 18.81 12.63
CA SER A 31 -10.09 18.93 12.15
C SER A 31 -10.28 19.97 11.04
N GLU A 32 -9.47 21.02 11.02
CA GLU A 32 -9.48 22.07 10.01
C GLU A 32 -8.53 21.74 8.84
N ALA A 33 -7.38 21.14 9.15
CA ALA A 33 -6.41 20.72 8.13
C ALA A 33 -7.02 19.73 7.13
N ILE A 34 -7.89 18.82 7.59
CA ILE A 34 -8.60 17.83 6.76
C ILE A 34 -9.56 18.48 5.75
N GLN A 35 -10.08 19.67 6.05
CA GLN A 35 -11.01 20.37 5.18
C GLN A 35 -10.31 21.23 4.11
N SER A 36 -8.97 21.27 4.11
CA SER A 36 -8.22 22.04 3.12
C SER A 36 -8.37 21.47 1.70
N GLY A 37 -8.51 22.38 0.72
CA GLY A 37 -8.58 22.01 -0.69
C GLY A 37 -7.34 21.27 -1.19
N ALA A 38 -6.16 21.60 -0.63
CA ALA A 38 -4.91 20.90 -0.93
C ALA A 38 -4.95 19.43 -0.47
N MET A 39 -5.43 19.16 0.76
CA MET A 39 -5.54 17.80 1.27
C MET A 39 -6.58 16.98 0.48
N SER A 40 -7.74 17.56 0.17
CA SER A 40 -8.75 16.93 -0.70
C SER A 40 -8.20 16.63 -2.10
N GLY A 41 -7.41 17.55 -2.67
CA GLY A 41 -6.73 17.37 -3.95
C GLY A 41 -5.73 16.21 -3.93
N MET A 42 -4.92 16.10 -2.88
CA MET A 42 -3.98 14.98 -2.73
C MET A 42 -4.69 13.63 -2.61
N PHE A 43 -5.77 13.56 -1.82
CA PHE A 43 -6.59 12.35 -1.75
C PHE A 43 -7.23 12.02 -3.09
N SER A 44 -7.71 13.01 -3.85
CA SER A 44 -8.30 12.80 -5.17
C SER A 44 -7.30 12.18 -6.15
N VAL A 45 -6.06 12.68 -6.18
CA VAL A 45 -4.98 12.10 -7.00
C VAL A 45 -4.65 10.68 -6.54
N MET A 46 -4.55 10.44 -5.24
CA MET A 46 -4.33 9.10 -4.68
C MET A 46 -5.45 8.13 -5.11
N TRP A 47 -6.72 8.51 -4.97
CA TRP A 47 -7.86 7.69 -5.36
C TRP A 47 -7.90 7.42 -6.86
N LEU A 48 -7.55 8.41 -7.70
CA LEU A 48 -7.44 8.22 -9.15
C LEU A 48 -6.36 7.19 -9.50
N LEU A 49 -5.16 7.34 -8.92
CA LEU A 49 -4.05 6.42 -9.13
C LEU A 49 -4.40 5.01 -8.65
N LEU A 50 -5.02 4.90 -7.47
CA LEU A 50 -5.48 3.65 -6.91
C LEU A 50 -6.53 2.98 -7.81
N ALA A 51 -7.48 3.74 -8.35
CA ALA A 51 -8.48 3.24 -9.29
C ALA A 51 -7.83 2.69 -10.56
N ILE A 52 -6.91 3.45 -11.18
CA ILE A 52 -6.19 3.00 -12.39
C ILE A 52 -5.38 1.74 -12.09
N ALA A 53 -4.63 1.72 -10.99
CA ALA A 53 -3.83 0.58 -10.59
C ALA A 53 -4.68 -0.66 -10.33
N THR A 54 -5.80 -0.50 -9.62
CA THR A 54 -6.73 -1.58 -9.29
C THR A 54 -7.38 -2.15 -10.54
N VAL A 55 -7.96 -1.29 -11.40
CA VAL A 55 -8.62 -1.72 -12.64
C VAL A 55 -7.62 -2.39 -13.58
N SER A 56 -6.44 -1.80 -13.76
CA SER A 56 -5.39 -2.39 -14.60
C SER A 56 -4.97 -3.75 -14.06
N SER A 57 -4.71 -3.86 -12.75
CA SER A 57 -4.33 -5.12 -12.11
C SER A 57 -5.40 -6.18 -12.23
N LEU A 58 -6.68 -5.80 -12.12
CA LEU A 58 -7.81 -6.71 -12.28
C LEU A 58 -7.92 -7.21 -13.73
N ILE A 59 -7.85 -6.30 -14.72
CA ILE A 59 -7.91 -6.65 -16.14
C ILE A 59 -6.75 -7.60 -16.48
N PHE A 60 -5.52 -7.20 -16.22
CA PHE A 60 -4.36 -8.03 -16.54
C PHE A 60 -4.32 -9.33 -15.74
N GLY A 61 -4.71 -9.29 -14.46
CA GLY A 61 -4.77 -10.45 -13.58
C GLY A 61 -5.78 -11.49 -14.07
N VAL A 62 -7.01 -11.06 -14.33
CA VAL A 62 -8.09 -11.93 -14.84
C VAL A 62 -7.77 -12.43 -16.24
N SER A 63 -7.33 -11.55 -17.15
CA SER A 63 -6.93 -11.98 -18.50
C SER A 63 -5.82 -13.04 -18.46
N LYS A 64 -4.81 -12.87 -17.60
CA LYS A 64 -3.73 -13.85 -17.44
C LYS A 64 -4.20 -15.15 -16.78
N MET A 65 -5.17 -15.07 -15.86
CA MET A 65 -5.79 -16.25 -15.26
C MET A 65 -6.50 -17.12 -16.30
N LEU A 66 -7.20 -16.48 -17.25
CA LEU A 66 -7.99 -17.17 -18.29
C LEU A 66 -7.15 -17.65 -19.48
N THR A 67 -6.11 -16.91 -19.84
CA THR A 67 -5.32 -17.19 -21.07
C THR A 67 -4.08 -18.05 -20.82
N ALA A 68 -3.54 -18.07 -19.60
CA ALA A 68 -2.32 -18.84 -19.32
C ALA A 68 -2.62 -20.31 -19.00
N PRO A 69 -1.80 -21.26 -19.47
CA PRO A 69 -1.91 -22.65 -19.06
C PRO A 69 -1.73 -22.77 -17.54
N GLY A 70 -2.73 -23.37 -16.89
CA GLY A 70 -2.82 -23.49 -15.43
C GLY A 70 -3.02 -22.16 -14.70
N GLY A 71 -3.50 -21.10 -15.37
CA GLY A 71 -3.65 -19.76 -14.80
C GLY A 71 -4.49 -19.72 -13.51
N MET A 72 -5.63 -20.44 -13.48
CA MET A 72 -6.46 -20.57 -12.28
C MET A 72 -5.69 -21.13 -11.08
N MET A 73 -4.95 -22.22 -11.26
CA MET A 73 -4.16 -22.83 -10.18
C MET A 73 -3.05 -21.90 -9.68
N LYS A 74 -2.46 -21.08 -10.56
CA LYS A 74 -1.47 -20.06 -10.16
C LYS A 74 -2.09 -18.98 -9.29
N VAL A 75 -3.30 -18.52 -9.63
CA VAL A 75 -4.05 -17.56 -8.82
C VAL A 75 -4.38 -18.16 -7.46
N VAL A 76 -4.90 -19.40 -7.41
CA VAL A 76 -5.19 -20.10 -6.15
C VAL A 76 -3.95 -20.19 -5.27
N LYS A 77 -2.80 -20.64 -5.80
CA LYS A 77 -1.54 -20.70 -5.05
C LYS A 77 -1.11 -19.33 -4.50
N THR A 78 -1.29 -18.29 -5.29
CA THR A 78 -0.94 -16.91 -4.88
C THR A 78 -1.88 -16.43 -3.77
N LEU A 79 -3.18 -16.70 -3.88
CA LEU A 79 -4.16 -16.36 -2.83
C LEU A 79 -3.90 -17.13 -1.54
N VAL A 80 -3.57 -18.42 -1.61
CA VAL A 80 -3.19 -19.21 -0.43
C VAL A 80 -1.95 -18.63 0.24
N ALA A 81 -0.91 -18.29 -0.53
CA ALA A 81 0.29 -17.65 0.02
C ALA A 81 -0.03 -16.30 0.69
N ALA A 82 -0.89 -15.48 0.07
CA ALA A 82 -1.34 -14.21 0.63
C ALA A 82 -2.15 -14.40 1.92
N LEU A 83 -3.02 -15.41 1.98
CA LEU A 83 -3.79 -15.75 3.18
C LEU A 83 -2.88 -16.23 4.31
N VAL A 84 -1.91 -17.10 4.02
CA VAL A 84 -0.93 -17.56 5.02
C VAL A 84 -0.15 -16.37 5.57
N LEU A 85 0.33 -15.48 4.71
CA LEU A 85 1.06 -14.29 5.15
C LEU A 85 0.17 -13.35 5.96
N THR A 86 -1.10 -13.20 5.57
CA THR A 86 -2.08 -12.40 6.33
C THR A 86 -2.36 -13.00 7.70
N GLY A 87 -2.50 -14.33 7.80
CA GLY A 87 -2.67 -15.02 9.07
C GLY A 87 -1.48 -14.82 10.01
N ILE A 88 -0.26 -14.90 9.47
CA ILE A 88 0.97 -14.59 10.23
C ILE A 88 0.97 -13.11 10.65
N GLY A 89 0.69 -12.20 9.73
CA GLY A 89 0.67 -10.76 10.01
C GLY A 89 -0.37 -10.39 11.08
N TYR A 90 -1.52 -11.05 11.08
CA TYR A 90 -2.58 -10.87 12.09
C TYR A 90 -2.15 -11.42 13.45
N GLY A 91 -1.53 -12.60 13.48
CA GLY A 91 -1.00 -13.18 14.72
C GLY A 91 0.14 -12.37 15.34
N LEU A 92 0.92 -11.66 14.52
CA LEU A 92 1.96 -10.74 14.96
C LEU A 92 1.44 -9.34 15.31
N ALA A 93 0.20 -9.00 14.98
CA ALA A 93 -0.40 -7.72 15.34
C ALA A 93 -0.85 -7.74 16.81
N SER A 94 -0.19 -6.92 17.64
CA SER A 94 -0.44 -6.77 19.08
C SER A 94 -0.22 -5.32 19.53
N GLY A 95 -0.63 -4.99 20.77
CA GLY A 95 -0.47 -3.64 21.34
C GLY A 95 -1.58 -2.66 20.89
N GLU A 96 -2.72 -3.19 20.45
CA GLU A 96 -3.73 -2.39 19.75
C GLU A 96 -4.40 -1.37 20.67
N GLN A 97 -4.65 -1.72 21.94
CA GLN A 97 -5.27 -0.81 22.91
C GLN A 97 -4.39 0.40 23.22
N GLU A 98 -3.08 0.19 23.38
CA GLU A 98 -2.12 1.26 23.71
C GLU A 98 -2.05 2.29 22.57
N VAL A 99 -2.14 1.83 21.32
CA VAL A 99 -2.21 2.71 20.14
C VAL A 99 -3.55 3.44 20.05
N VAL A 100 -4.68 2.81 20.38
CA VAL A 100 -5.99 3.48 20.46
C VAL A 100 -5.93 4.65 21.45
N ASP A 101 -5.39 4.38 22.64
CA ASP A 101 -5.29 5.37 23.71
C ASP A 101 -4.33 6.51 23.34
N ALA A 102 -3.20 6.21 22.70
CA ALA A 102 -2.27 7.21 22.19
C ALA A 102 -2.89 8.10 21.10
N VAL A 103 -3.63 7.52 20.15
CA VAL A 103 -4.29 8.27 19.08
C VAL A 103 -5.38 9.20 19.64
N SER A 104 -6.14 8.71 20.62
CA SER A 104 -7.18 9.50 21.29
C SER A 104 -6.58 10.65 22.12
N SER A 105 -5.56 10.36 22.93
CA SER A 105 -4.97 11.35 23.84
C SER A 105 -4.06 12.37 23.15
N GLU A 106 -3.24 11.95 22.18
CA GLU A 106 -2.26 12.83 21.54
C GLU A 106 -2.82 13.58 20.33
N ARG A 107 -3.82 13.01 19.65
CA ARG A 107 -4.37 13.58 18.41
C ARG A 107 -5.84 13.96 18.50
N GLY A 108 -6.53 13.62 19.59
CA GLY A 108 -7.96 13.90 19.74
C GLY A 108 -8.83 13.17 18.70
N LEU A 109 -8.36 12.03 18.19
CA LEU A 109 -9.05 11.24 17.16
C LEU A 109 -9.60 9.95 17.74
N GLU A 110 -10.86 9.63 17.43
CA GLU A 110 -11.45 8.35 17.80
C GLU A 110 -11.06 7.24 16.83
N THR A 111 -10.68 6.09 17.36
CA THR A 111 -10.41 4.86 16.60
C THR A 111 -10.81 3.64 17.42
N THR A 112 -10.83 2.47 16.78
CA THR A 112 -11.19 1.22 17.45
C THR A 112 -10.02 0.24 17.45
N VAL A 113 -10.00 -0.66 18.44
CA VAL A 113 -9.06 -1.78 18.53
C VAL A 113 -9.06 -2.60 17.24
N GLY A 114 -10.24 -2.82 16.65
CA GLY A 114 -10.37 -3.55 15.38
C GLY A 114 -9.70 -2.83 14.21
N THR A 115 -9.87 -1.51 14.10
CA THR A 115 -9.21 -0.69 13.08
C THR A 115 -7.69 -0.75 13.24
N VAL A 116 -7.18 -0.54 14.46
CA VAL A 116 -5.75 -0.58 14.75
C VAL A 116 -5.17 -1.98 14.46
N LYS A 117 -5.86 -3.05 14.85
CA LYS A 117 -5.43 -4.42 14.55
C LYS A 117 -5.33 -4.69 13.06
N THR A 118 -6.30 -4.20 12.29
CA THR A 118 -6.32 -4.37 10.83
C THR A 118 -5.14 -3.64 10.19
N ILE A 119 -4.87 -2.41 10.64
CA ILE A 119 -3.72 -1.63 10.17
C ILE A 119 -2.41 -2.35 10.53
N GLY A 120 -2.24 -2.79 11.78
CA GLY A 120 -1.07 -3.55 12.21
C GLY A 120 -0.86 -4.84 11.40
N THR A 121 -1.94 -5.55 11.12
CA THR A 121 -1.93 -6.75 10.25
C THR A 121 -1.42 -6.40 8.84
N LEU A 122 -1.97 -5.36 8.22
CA LEU A 122 -1.59 -4.94 6.87
C LEU A 122 -0.13 -4.47 6.81
N LEU A 123 0.34 -3.76 7.85
CA LEU A 123 1.74 -3.37 7.97
C LEU A 123 2.66 -4.61 8.07
N ASN A 124 2.30 -5.57 8.92
CA ASN A 124 3.07 -6.82 9.04
C ASN A 124 3.11 -7.60 7.72
N VAL A 125 1.99 -7.68 7.00
CA VAL A 125 1.94 -8.30 5.66
C VAL A 125 2.85 -7.55 4.68
N PHE A 126 2.78 -6.22 4.66
CA PHE A 126 3.62 -5.39 3.80
C PHE A 126 5.11 -5.62 4.08
N PHE A 127 5.54 -5.52 5.33
CA PHE A 127 6.94 -5.75 5.70
C PHE A 127 7.37 -7.20 5.45
N GLY A 128 6.48 -8.17 5.68
CA GLY A 128 6.72 -9.56 5.33
C GLY A 128 6.99 -9.74 3.82
N MET A 129 6.19 -9.10 2.97
CA MET A 129 6.43 -9.08 1.52
C MET A 129 7.76 -8.42 1.15
N VAL A 130 8.14 -7.32 1.82
CA VAL A 130 9.44 -6.67 1.63
C VAL A 130 10.59 -7.61 1.97
N VAL A 131 10.51 -8.32 3.10
CA VAL A 131 11.53 -9.31 3.50
C VAL A 131 11.62 -10.44 2.48
N ILE A 132 10.48 -10.99 2.04
CA ILE A 132 10.44 -12.03 0.99
C ILE A 132 11.11 -11.52 -0.30
N ALA A 133 10.80 -10.29 -0.72
CA ALA A 133 11.39 -9.70 -1.91
C ALA A 133 12.91 -9.56 -1.80
N ILE A 134 13.41 -9.07 -0.66
CA ILE A 134 14.84 -8.96 -0.38
C ILE A 134 15.51 -10.33 -0.46
N VAL A 135 14.94 -11.36 0.19
CA VAL A 135 15.49 -12.73 0.15
C VAL A 135 15.53 -13.27 -1.28
N LEU A 136 14.45 -13.07 -2.05
CA LEU A 136 14.37 -13.49 -3.45
C LEU A 136 15.34 -12.76 -4.37
N MET A 137 15.81 -11.56 -3.99
CA MET A 137 16.86 -10.83 -4.73
C MET A 137 18.26 -11.27 -4.32
N ILE A 138 18.50 -11.45 -3.02
CA ILE A 138 19.83 -11.78 -2.48
C ILE A 138 20.22 -13.23 -2.81
N VAL A 139 19.32 -14.20 -2.60
CA VAL A 139 19.65 -15.63 -2.74
C VAL A 139 20.17 -15.97 -4.15
N PRO A 140 19.53 -15.55 -5.26
CA PRO A 140 20.06 -15.77 -6.60
C PRO A 140 21.38 -15.03 -6.85
N GLY A 141 21.53 -13.81 -6.30
CA GLY A 141 22.75 -13.02 -6.39
C GLY A 141 23.95 -13.71 -5.74
N VAL A 142 23.77 -14.23 -4.52
CA VAL A 142 24.80 -14.97 -3.79
C VAL A 142 25.15 -16.28 -4.48
N LYS A 143 24.16 -17.04 -4.95
CA LYS A 143 24.37 -18.28 -5.71
C LYS A 143 25.24 -18.05 -6.95
N LYS A 144 24.94 -17.00 -7.71
CA LYS A 144 25.71 -16.59 -8.90
C LYS A 144 27.16 -16.24 -8.57
N VAL A 145 27.42 -15.60 -7.44
CA VAL A 145 28.79 -15.26 -6.99
C VAL A 145 29.56 -16.49 -6.51
N LEU A 146 28.88 -17.42 -5.84
CA LEU A 146 29.45 -18.69 -5.37
C LEU A 146 29.59 -19.75 -6.47
N GLY A 147 29.28 -19.41 -7.73
CA GLY A 147 29.42 -20.31 -8.87
C GLY A 147 28.48 -21.52 -8.87
N ARG A 148 27.34 -21.43 -8.16
CA ARG A 148 26.31 -22.48 -8.06
C ARG A 148 24.95 -22.02 -8.55
#